data_AF-A0A2K4IGR6-F1
#
_entry.id   AF-A0A2K4IGR6-F1
#
_cell.length_a   1.000
_cell.length_b   1.000
_cell.length_c   1.000
_cell.angle_alpha   90.00
_cell.angle_beta   90.00
_cell.angle_gamma   90.00
#
_symmetry.space_group_name_H-M   'P 1'
#
loop_
_entity.id
_entity.type
_entity.pdbx_description
1 polymer ?
#
loop_
_entity_poly.entity_id
_entity_poly.type
_entity_poly.pdbx_seq_one_letter_code
_entity_poly.pdbx_strand_id
1 'polypeptide(L)' 'MIRKLILILAASPLSGCAWLGAVTNPPYDCYDGVKGEYVLAQFLGPLVLIDLPFTFVADTVSLPFCWY' A
#
# COMPACT_ATOMS: atom_id res chain seq x y z
N MET A 1 19.21 5.02 -21.12
CA MET A 1 17.98 5.59 -20.49
C MET A 1 17.11 4.54 -19.79
N ILE A 2 17.09 3.29 -20.26
CA ILE A 2 16.28 2.18 -19.70
C ILE A 2 16.45 1.95 -18.19
N ARG A 3 17.67 2.09 -17.66
CA ARG A 3 17.97 1.94 -16.22
C ARG A 3 17.19 2.92 -15.34
N LYS A 4 16.98 4.16 -15.80
CA LYS A 4 16.20 5.16 -15.07
C LYS A 4 14.71 4.82 -15.07
N LEU A 5 14.21 4.28 -16.19
CA LEU A 5 12.82 3.87 -16.33
C LEU A 5 12.47 2.72 -15.37
N ILE A 6 13.35 1.71 -15.27
CA ILE A 6 13.18 0.57 -14.36
C ILE A 6 13.16 1.03 -12.90
N LEU A 7 14.00 2.00 -12.53
CA LEU A 7 14.02 2.55 -11.17
C LEU A 7 12.74 3.34 -10.85
N ILE A 8 12.20 4.10 -11.81
CA ILE A 8 10.92 4.81 -11.64
C ILE A 8 9.78 3.82 -11.50
N LEU A 9 9.73 2.77 -12.33
CA LEU A 9 8.74 1.68 -12.24
C LEU A 9 8.86 0.84 -10.98
N ALA A 10 10.07 0.69 -10.43
CA ALA A 10 10.29 0.01 -9.15
C ALA A 10 9.97 0.90 -7.94
N ALA A 11 10.01 2.23 -8.11
CA ALA A 11 9.70 3.19 -7.06
C ALA A 11 8.23 3.62 -7.05
N SER A 12 7.53 3.55 -8.19
CA SER A 12 6.10 3.87 -8.29
C SER A 12 5.18 3.04 -7.37
N PRO A 13 5.49 1.77 -7.01
CA PRO A 13 4.71 1.04 -6.04
C PRO A 13 4.90 1.58 -4.61
N LEU A 14 6.02 2.24 -4.27
CA LEU A 14 6.41 2.67 -2.91
C LEU A 14 5.61 3.88 -2.39
N SER A 15 4.31 3.94 -2.68
CA SER A 15 3.45 5.08 -2.37
C SER A 15 2.26 4.72 -1.48
N GLY A 16 2.21 3.50 -0.94
CA GLY A 16 1.07 3.04 -0.14
C GLY A 16 -0.12 2.67 -1.02
N CYS A 17 0.09 1.90 -2.09
CA CYS A 17 -0.95 1.57 -3.07
C CYS A 17 -2.12 0.82 -2.43
N ALA A 18 -1.83 -0.11 -1.52
CA ALA A 18 -2.86 -0.87 -0.82
C ALA A 18 -3.66 0.02 0.15
N TRP A 19 -3.00 0.96 0.83
CA TRP A 19 -3.69 1.99 1.60
C TRP A 19 -4.64 2.82 0.74
N LEU A 20 -4.19 3.29 -0.43
CA LEU A 20 -5.03 4.10 -1.33
C LEU A 20 -6.28 3.34 -1.77
N GLY A 21 -6.15 2.05 -2.07
CA GLY A 21 -7.28 1.19 -2.40
C GLY A 21 -8.26 1.01 -1.24
N ALA A 22 -7.74 0.90 -0.01
CA ALA A 22 -8.54 0.75 1.19
C ALA A 22 -9.31 2.04 1.53
N VAL A 23 -8.65 3.21 1.54
CA VAL A 23 -9.30 4.50 1.89
C VAL A 23 -10.32 4.95 0.84
N THR A 24 -10.19 4.51 -0.41
CA THR A 24 -11.14 4.84 -1.49
C THR A 24 -12.35 3.88 -1.58
N ASN A 25 -12.35 2.76 -0.83
CA ASN A 25 -13.46 1.82 -0.73
C ASN A 25 -14.03 1.79 0.70
N PRO A 26 -14.94 2.70 1.07
CA PRO A 26 -15.55 2.70 2.39
C PRO A 26 -16.47 1.47 2.62
N PRO A 27 -16.63 1.01 3.88
CA PRO A 27 -16.02 1.54 5.10
C PRO A 27 -14.53 1.16 5.22
N TYR A 28 -13.71 2.10 5.67
CA TYR A 28 -12.27 1.92 5.84
C TYR A 28 -11.95 1.56 7.29
N ASP A 29 -11.48 0.33 7.51
CA ASP A 29 -11.01 -0.14 8.82
C ASP A 29 -9.55 0.25 9.08
N CYS A 30 -9.18 0.35 10.36
CA CYS A 30 -7.82 0.68 10.75
C CYS A 30 -6.85 -0.42 10.26
N TYR A 31 -5.81 -0.01 9.55
CA TYR A 31 -4.80 -0.91 8.96
C TYR A 31 -5.30 -1.82 7.82
N ASP A 32 -6.42 -1.50 7.19
CA ASP A 32 -6.96 -2.33 6.10
C ASP A 32 -6.07 -2.28 4.83
N GLY A 33 -5.28 -1.21 4.65
CA GLY A 33 -4.24 -1.13 3.64
C GLY A 33 -3.15 -2.19 3.84
N VAL A 34 -2.57 -2.24 5.04
CA VAL A 34 -1.55 -3.24 5.43
C VAL A 34 -2.10 -4.66 5.26
N LYS A 35 -3.35 -4.89 5.68
CA LYS A 35 -4.02 -6.19 5.49
C LYS A 35 -4.18 -6.53 4.01
N GLY A 36 -4.61 -5.58 3.19
CA GLY A 36 -4.73 -5.72 1.73
C GLY A 36 -3.40 -6.11 1.07
N GLU A 37 -2.30 -5.53 1.54
CA GLU A 37 -0.95 -5.85 1.07
C GLU A 37 -0.51 -7.29 1.38
N TYR A 38 -0.80 -7.77 2.59
CA TYR A 38 -0.53 -9.17 2.95
C TYR A 38 -1.37 -10.14 2.11
N VAL A 39 -2.63 -9.80 1.83
CA VAL A 39 -3.48 -10.56 0.91
C VAL A 39 -2.88 -10.53 -0.50
N LEU A 40 -2.49 -9.36 -1.00
CA LEU A 40 -1.94 -9.19 -2.34
C LEU A 40 -0.61 -9.96 -2.51
N ALA A 41 0.21 -10.02 -1.45
CA ALA A 41 1.46 -10.79 -1.44
C ALA A 41 1.22 -12.31 -1.60
N GLN A 42 0.06 -12.84 -1.19
CA GLN A 42 -0.30 -14.25 -1.43
C GLN A 42 -0.53 -14.54 -2.93
N PHE A 43 -0.94 -13.54 -3.72
CA PHE A 43 -1.25 -13.69 -5.15
C PHE A 43 -0.11 -13.24 -6.08
N LEU A 44 0.56 -12.14 -5.75
CA LEU A 44 1.60 -11.52 -6.59
C LEU A 44 3.03 -11.78 -6.08
N GLY A 45 3.17 -12.42 -4.92
CA GLY A 45 4.46 -12.74 -4.31
C GLY A 45 5.01 -11.66 -3.39
N PRO A 46 6.17 -11.93 -2.76
CA PRO A 46 6.70 -11.12 -1.65
C PRO A 46 7.18 -9.73 -2.04
N LEU A 47 7.39 -9.46 -3.33
CA LEU A 47 7.87 -8.15 -3.81
C LEU A 47 6.86 -7.03 -3.54
N VAL A 48 5.58 -7.35 -3.39
CA VAL A 48 4.54 -6.38 -3.02
C VAL A 48 4.79 -5.82 -1.61
N LEU A 49 5.41 -6.60 -0.72
CA LEU A 49 5.69 -6.18 0.67
C LEU A 49 6.78 -5.09 0.76
N ILE A 50 7.44 -4.73 -0.34
CA ILE A 50 8.38 -3.59 -0.35
C ILE A 50 7.63 -2.27 -0.09
N ASP A 51 6.35 -2.18 -0.48
CA ASP A 51 5.49 -1.01 -0.21
C ASP A 51 4.96 -0.99 1.23
N LEU A 52 5.12 -2.08 1.99
CA LEU A 52 4.52 -2.25 3.31
C LEU A 52 4.90 -1.19 4.36
N PRO A 53 6.16 -0.70 4.43
CA PRO A 53 6.48 0.42 5.30
C PRO A 53 5.72 1.70 4.94
N PHE A 54 5.46 1.95 3.66
CA PHE A 54 4.75 3.15 3.20
C PHE A 54 3.25 3.01 3.45
N THR A 55 2.66 1.86 3.13
CA THR A 55 1.27 1.54 3.46
C THR A 55 1.04 1.63 4.97
N PHE A 56 1.95 1.11 5.81
CA PHE A 56 1.84 1.21 7.27
C PHE A 56 1.86 2.66 7.77
N VAL A 57 2.75 3.50 7.23
CA VAL A 57 2.78 4.94 7.56
C VAL A 57 1.49 5.61 7.13
N ALA A 58 0.99 5.32 5.93
CA ALA A 58 -0.23 5.91 5.40
C ALA A 58 -1.46 5.51 6.22
N ASP A 59 -1.61 4.21 6.55
CA ASP A 59 -2.66 3.72 7.45
C ASP A 59 -2.57 4.39 8.83
N THR A 60 -1.36 4.58 9.37
CA THR A 60 -1.15 5.25 10.66
C THR A 60 -1.58 6.72 10.62
N VAL A 61 -1.28 7.43 9.53
CA VAL A 61 -1.74 8.82 9.31
C VAL A 61 -3.26 8.87 9.13
N SER A 62 -3.87 7.81 8.61
CA SER A 62 -5.32 7.70 8.40
C SER A 62 -6.12 7.21 9.60
N LEU A 63 -5.49 6.90 10.74
CA LEU A 63 -6.18 6.49 11.96
C LEU A 63 -7.31 7.44 12.42
N PRO A 64 -7.21 8.78 12.28
CA PRO A 64 -8.31 9.69 12.61
C PRO A 64 -9.60 9.45 11.78
N PHE A 65 -9.50 8.73 10.67
CA PHE A 65 -10.60 8.45 9.74
C PHE A 65 -11.10 7.00 9.80
N CYS A 66 -10.49 6.11 10.59
CA CYS A 66 -10.80 4.67 10.54
C CYS A 66 -12.03 4.21 11.35
N TRP A 67 -12.95 5.12 11.69
CA TRP A 67 -14.09 4.89 12.61
C TRP A 67 -15.47 5.23 11.99
N TYR A 68 -15.63 5.12 10.66
CA TYR A 68 -16.92 5.33 9.98
C TYR A 68 -17.27 4.22 8.98
#